data_AF-A0A853FV20-F1
#
_entry.id   AF-A0A853FV20-F1
#
_cell.length_a   1.000
_cell.length_b   1.000
_cell.length_c   1.000
_cell.angle_alpha   90.00
_cell.angle_beta   90.00
_cell.angle_gamma   90.00
#
_symmetry.space_group_name_H-M   'P 1'
#
loop_
_entity.id
_entity.type
_entity.pdbx_description
1 polymer ?
#
loop_
_entity_poly.entity_id
_entity_poly.type
_entity_poly.pdbx_seq_one_letter_code
_entity_poly.pdbx_strand_id
1 'polypeptide(L)'
;MKNALVLHDHFGDDGMATEGKILRGITTKRFEALEKQGLVREATADDLEAGDQHAFEKDTSEEDGDEIRLHLSIDSAAVQEIVTKAKEEIDRIEGLRVAESQRADAAEKALEKLTAELGETKKDLDAAKAESEQLRGELKAALAKGEKQRPAAANKKAADPANKGA
;
A
#
# COMPACT_ATOMS: atom_id res chain seq x y z
N MET A 1 -10.82 46.02 60.63
CA MET A 1 -10.10 45.16 59.67
C MET A 1 -8.62 45.28 60.00
N LYS A 2 -7.88 44.18 60.10
CA LYS A 2 -6.43 44.23 60.41
C LYS A 2 -5.68 44.73 59.16
N ASN A 3 -4.78 45.69 59.36
CA ASN A 3 -4.18 46.47 58.28
C ASN A 3 -2.84 45.85 57.87
N ALA A 4 -2.89 45.03 56.81
CA ALA A 4 -1.77 44.29 56.21
C ALA A 4 -1.17 43.14 57.04
N LEU A 5 -0.82 42.07 56.33
CA LEU A 5 -0.30 40.83 56.89
C LEU A 5 0.85 40.32 56.01
N VAL A 6 1.89 39.78 56.64
CA VAL A 6 3.13 39.35 56.00
C VAL A 6 3.19 37.82 56.00
N LEU A 7 3.51 37.23 54.85
CA LEU A 7 3.79 35.79 54.77
C LEU A 7 5.10 35.47 55.50
N HIS A 8 5.12 34.41 56.31
CA HIS A 8 6.38 33.82 56.78
C HIS A 8 6.95 32.89 55.70
N ASP A 9 8.26 32.74 55.66
CA ASP A 9 8.98 31.87 54.71
C ASP A 9 8.32 30.49 54.64
N HIS A 10 7.77 30.13 53.49
CA HIS A 10 7.16 28.83 53.27
C HIS A 10 7.51 28.29 51.89
N PHE A 11 7.76 26.98 51.85
CA PHE A 11 7.93 26.22 50.62
C PHE A 11 6.61 25.52 50.31
N GLY A 12 5.93 25.96 49.24
CA GLY A 12 4.66 25.38 48.81
C GLY A 12 4.71 24.87 47.37
N ASP A 13 3.59 24.32 46.92
CA ASP A 13 3.46 23.63 45.62
C ASP A 13 3.73 24.54 44.39
N ASP A 14 3.66 25.86 44.56
CA ASP A 14 3.95 26.86 43.50
C ASP A 14 5.34 27.53 43.68
N GLY A 15 6.21 26.97 44.52
CA GLY A 15 7.59 27.46 44.76
C GLY A 15 7.80 28.16 46.12
N MET A 16 8.98 28.79 46.29
CA MET A 16 9.33 29.54 47.50
C MET A 16 8.48 30.81 47.61
N ALA A 17 7.76 30.93 48.73
CA ALA A 17 7.16 32.18 49.13
C ALA A 17 8.01 32.79 50.25
N THR A 18 8.80 33.80 49.88
CA THR A 18 9.73 34.47 50.79
C THR A 18 9.03 35.37 51.81
N GLU A 19 9.62 35.47 53.01
CA GLU A 19 9.15 36.34 54.09
C GLU A 19 9.05 37.80 53.60
N GLY A 20 7.93 38.47 53.89
CA GLY A 20 7.68 39.85 53.44
C GLY A 20 6.60 40.01 52.37
N LYS A 21 6.14 38.93 51.72
CA LYS A 21 5.11 39.02 50.67
C LYS A 21 3.76 39.52 51.21
N ILE A 22 3.28 40.64 50.66
CA ILE A 22 1.94 41.16 50.95
C ILE A 22 0.92 40.45 50.05
N LEU A 23 0.06 39.64 50.65
CA LEU A 23 -1.01 38.93 49.93
C LEU A 23 -2.16 39.88 49.55
N ARG A 24 -2.24 40.28 48.28
CA ARG A 24 -3.38 41.07 47.74
C ARG A 24 -4.35 40.15 46.98
N GLY A 25 -5.66 40.31 47.22
CA GLY A 25 -6.71 39.60 46.48
C GLY A 25 -6.97 38.15 46.89
N ILE A 26 -6.54 37.72 48.08
CA ILE A 26 -6.83 36.36 48.59
C ILE A 26 -8.27 36.24 49.10
N THR A 27 -8.87 35.07 48.93
CA THR A 27 -10.19 34.78 49.50
C THR A 27 -10.10 34.50 50.99
N THR A 28 -11.15 34.82 51.75
CA THR A 28 -11.20 34.62 53.21
C THR A 28 -10.90 33.18 53.64
N LYS A 29 -11.31 32.18 52.84
CA LYS A 29 -11.02 30.77 53.11
C LYS A 29 -9.53 30.43 53.00
N ARG A 30 -8.84 30.99 52.01
CA ARG A 30 -7.39 30.76 51.83
C ARG A 30 -6.59 31.52 52.89
N PHE A 31 -7.12 32.66 53.34
CA PHE A 31 -6.59 33.40 54.48
C PHE A 31 -6.64 32.61 55.80
N GLU A 32 -7.81 32.10 56.19
CA GLU A 32 -7.97 31.31 57.43
C GLU A 32 -7.11 30.05 57.45
N ALA A 33 -6.92 29.42 56.27
CA ALA A 33 -6.04 28.25 56.13
C ALA A 33 -4.57 28.58 56.42
N LEU A 34 -4.08 29.72 55.92
CA LEU A 34 -2.71 30.17 56.13
C LEU A 34 -2.47 30.65 57.57
N GLU A 35 -3.46 31.32 58.19
CA GLU A 35 -3.40 31.71 59.61
C GLU A 35 -3.34 30.47 60.52
N LYS A 36 -4.16 29.45 60.24
CA LYS A 36 -4.16 28.19 61.01
C LYS A 36 -2.85 27.39 60.89
N GLN A 37 -2.13 27.56 59.79
CA GLN A 37 -0.83 26.95 59.54
C GLN A 37 0.35 27.79 60.07
N GLY A 38 0.08 28.98 60.63
CA GLY A 38 1.12 29.88 61.15
C GLY A 38 1.96 30.55 60.07
N LEU A 39 1.49 30.56 58.82
CA LEU A 39 2.22 31.05 57.65
C LEU A 39 2.03 32.55 57.39
N VAL A 40 1.21 33.22 58.19
CA VAL A 40 0.93 34.65 58.05
C VAL A 40 0.95 35.29 59.44
N ARG A 41 1.60 36.46 59.56
CA ARG A 41 1.59 37.30 60.77
C ARG A 41 1.09 38.71 60.48
N GLU A 42 0.70 39.44 61.52
CA GLU A 42 0.35 40.86 61.39
C GLU A 42 1.58 41.68 60.96
N ALA A 43 1.39 42.56 59.97
CA ALA A 43 2.45 43.43 59.48
C ALA A 43 2.82 44.43 60.57
N THR A 44 4.12 44.63 60.77
CA THR A 44 4.64 45.69 61.65
C THR A 44 4.60 47.05 60.93
N ALA A 45 4.78 48.13 61.68
CA ALA A 45 4.88 49.47 61.08
C ALA A 45 6.05 49.56 60.09
N ASP A 46 7.16 48.87 60.40
CA ASP A 46 8.35 48.82 59.55
C ASP A 46 8.08 48.07 58.24
N ASP A 47 7.31 46.97 58.29
CA ASP A 47 6.89 46.20 57.10
C ASP A 47 6.01 47.05 56.15
N LEU A 48 5.18 47.93 56.73
CA LEU A 48 4.31 48.84 55.98
C LEU A 48 5.08 50.00 55.35
N GLU A 49 6.10 50.52 56.05
CA GLU A 49 6.97 51.60 55.57
C GLU A 49 7.95 51.11 54.50
N ALA A 50 8.46 49.89 54.63
CA ALA A 50 9.33 49.25 53.66
C ALA A 50 8.66 49.00 52.30
N GLY A 51 7.33 48.89 52.26
CA GLY A 51 6.58 48.61 51.03
C GLY A 51 6.91 47.24 50.42
N ASP A 52 6.37 46.98 49.22
CA ASP A 52 6.61 45.73 48.50
C ASP A 52 8.10 45.65 48.06
N GLN A 53 8.90 44.83 48.75
CA GLN A 53 10.34 44.69 48.50
C GLN A 53 10.67 43.69 47.38
N HIS A 54 9.71 43.39 46.49
CA HIS A 54 10.04 42.78 45.22
C HIS A 54 10.90 43.76 44.40
N ALA A 55 12.22 43.68 44.60
CA ALA A 55 13.14 43.94 43.50
C ALA A 55 12.68 42.99 42.39
N PHE A 56 12.04 43.53 41.36
CA PHE A 56 11.99 42.81 40.09
C PHE A 56 13.44 42.53 39.76
N GLU A 57 13.85 41.26 39.82
CA GLU A 57 15.07 40.87 39.13
C GLU A 57 14.92 41.42 37.72
N LYS A 58 15.85 42.28 37.31
CA LYS A 58 15.87 42.80 35.95
C LYS A 58 15.86 41.57 35.07
N ASP A 59 14.78 41.37 34.32
CA ASP A 59 14.62 40.24 33.44
C ASP A 59 15.80 40.23 32.46
N THR A 60 16.73 39.30 32.66
CA THR A 60 17.86 39.10 31.74
C THR A 60 17.48 38.20 30.58
N SER A 61 16.19 37.90 30.37
CA SER A 61 15.72 37.15 29.20
C SER A 61 15.74 37.93 27.88
N GLU A 62 16.44 39.08 27.80
CA GLU A 62 16.79 39.69 26.51
C GLU A 62 17.79 38.85 25.69
N GLU A 63 18.32 37.75 26.24
CA GLU A 63 19.10 36.76 25.50
C GLU A 63 18.59 35.36 25.84
N ASP A 64 17.44 34.99 25.26
CA ASP A 64 17.11 33.62 24.82
C ASP A 64 15.64 33.56 24.36
N GLY A 65 15.17 34.66 23.75
CA GLY A 65 14.02 34.66 22.85
C GLY A 65 14.38 34.10 21.48
N ASP A 66 15.30 33.13 21.41
CA ASP A 66 15.47 32.26 20.25
C ASP A 66 14.25 31.35 20.21
N GLU A 67 13.17 31.97 19.75
CA GLU A 67 12.16 31.38 18.88
C GLU A 67 12.64 30.01 18.43
N ILE A 68 12.03 28.94 18.96
CA ILE A 68 12.10 27.63 18.33
C ILE A 68 11.32 27.77 17.00
N ARG A 69 11.84 28.59 16.08
CA ARG A 69 11.54 28.55 14.67
C ARG A 69 12.30 27.33 14.18
N LEU A 70 11.59 26.21 14.17
CA LEU A 70 11.94 25.05 13.38
C LEU A 70 12.10 25.53 11.92
N HIS A 71 13.32 25.96 11.54
CA HIS A 71 13.63 26.36 10.18
C HIS A 71 13.67 25.08 9.34
N LEU A 72 12.52 24.68 8.80
CA LEU A 72 12.50 23.81 7.62
C LEU A 72 13.05 24.64 6.45
N SER A 73 14.38 24.73 6.35
CA SER A 73 15.04 25.20 5.13
C SER A 73 14.90 24.09 4.09
N ILE A 74 13.79 24.09 3.37
CA ILE A 74 13.65 23.26 2.17
C ILE A 74 14.54 23.89 1.10
N ASP A 75 15.59 23.18 0.70
CA ASP A 75 16.46 23.62 -0.38
C ASP A 75 15.66 23.64 -1.70
N SER A 76 15.45 24.84 -2.22
CA SER A 76 14.71 25.05 -3.46
C SER A 76 15.38 24.35 -4.64
N ALA A 77 16.71 24.23 -4.65
CA ALA A 77 17.45 23.54 -5.70
C ALA A 77 17.19 22.02 -5.66
N ALA A 78 17.20 21.42 -4.46
CA ALA A 78 16.86 20.02 -4.28
C ALA A 78 15.42 19.71 -4.73
N VAL A 79 14.47 20.60 -4.42
CA VAL A 79 13.08 20.47 -4.90
C VAL A 79 12.99 20.56 -6.43
N GLN A 80 13.71 21.49 -7.05
CA GLN A 80 13.73 21.63 -8.52
C GLN A 80 14.34 20.41 -9.21
N GLU A 81 15.37 19.80 -8.63
CA GLU A 81 15.96 18.57 -9.14
C GLU A 81 14.96 17.40 -9.09
N ILE A 82 14.25 17.25 -7.96
CA ILE A 82 13.20 16.23 -7.80
C ILE A 82 12.08 16.44 -8.83
N VAL A 83 11.62 17.69 -9.03
CA VAL A 83 10.59 18.01 -10.02
C VAL A 83 11.04 17.69 -11.44
N THR A 84 12.31 17.96 -11.76
CA THR A 84 12.87 17.64 -13.09
C THR A 84 12.90 16.12 -13.31
N LYS A 85 13.43 15.37 -12.35
CA LYS A 85 13.46 13.90 -12.41
C LYS A 85 12.06 13.30 -12.50
N ALA A 86 11.11 13.83 -11.74
CA ALA A 86 9.72 13.37 -11.78
C ALA A 86 9.07 13.60 -13.16
N LYS A 87 9.37 14.73 -13.83
CA LYS A 87 8.88 15.00 -15.19
C LYS A 87 9.45 14.01 -16.20
N GLU A 88 10.77 13.79 -16.17
CA GLU A 88 11.42 12.81 -17.04
C GLU A 88 10.85 11.40 -16.84
N GLU A 89 10.53 11.04 -15.60
CA GLU A 89 9.93 9.75 -15.27
C GLU A 89 8.47 9.65 -15.75
N ILE A 90 7.68 10.73 -15.65
CA ILE A 90 6.33 10.81 -16.22
C ILE A 90 6.39 10.60 -17.73
N ASP A 91 7.25 11.33 -18.45
CA ASP A 91 7.39 11.20 -19.90
C ASP A 91 7.79 9.77 -20.30
N ARG A 92 8.68 9.15 -19.53
CA ARG A 92 9.08 7.75 -19.73
C ARG A 92 7.91 6.79 -19.53
N ILE A 93 7.13 6.97 -18.46
CA ILE A 93 5.96 6.13 -18.16
C ILE A 93 4.90 6.28 -19.25
N GLU A 94 4.66 7.49 -19.74
CA GLU A 94 3.73 7.72 -20.85
C GLU A 94 4.20 7.02 -22.13
N GLY A 95 5.50 7.10 -22.45
CA GLY A 95 6.07 6.36 -23.57
C GLY A 95 5.90 4.83 -23.45
N LEU A 96 6.13 4.28 -22.26
CA LEU A 96 5.91 2.86 -21.98
C LEU A 96 4.44 2.47 -22.12
N ARG A 97 3.52 3.29 -21.62
CA ARG A 97 2.07 3.06 -21.72
C ARG A 97 1.60 3.03 -23.17
N VAL A 98 2.08 3.94 -24.00
CA VAL A 98 1.76 3.95 -25.44
C VAL A 98 2.29 2.69 -26.12
N ALA A 99 3.54 2.30 -25.82
CA ALA A 99 4.12 1.08 -26.38
C ALA A 99 3.37 -0.19 -25.96
N GLU A 100 2.90 -0.26 -24.70
CA GLU A 100 2.09 -1.35 -24.21
C GLU A 100 0.73 -1.42 -24.90
N SER A 101 0.05 -0.28 -25.08
CA SER A 101 -1.20 -0.20 -25.83
C SER A 101 -1.03 -0.72 -27.26
N GLN A 102 0.03 -0.31 -27.97
CA GLN A 102 0.31 -0.78 -29.32
C GLN A 102 0.58 -2.29 -29.38
N ARG A 103 1.25 -2.85 -28.35
CA ARG A 103 1.47 -4.29 -28.24
C ARG A 103 0.17 -5.05 -27.99
N ALA A 104 -0.74 -4.50 -27.18
CA ALA A 104 -2.06 -5.08 -26.95
C ALA A 104 -2.87 -5.14 -28.24
N ASP A 105 -2.94 -4.03 -28.99
CA ASP A 105 -3.64 -3.97 -30.29
C ASP A 105 -3.06 -4.97 -31.30
N ALA A 106 -1.74 -5.13 -31.32
CA ALA A 106 -1.07 -6.09 -32.20
C ALA A 106 -1.36 -7.54 -31.77
N ALA A 107 -1.39 -7.82 -30.47
CA ALA A 107 -1.72 -9.13 -29.93
C ALA A 107 -3.18 -9.52 -30.23
N GLU A 108 -4.13 -8.59 -30.12
CA GLU A 108 -5.53 -8.81 -30.44
C GLU A 108 -5.71 -9.21 -31.92
N LYS A 109 -5.10 -8.47 -32.85
CA LYS A 109 -5.10 -8.81 -34.28
C LYS A 109 -4.48 -10.18 -34.56
N ALA A 110 -3.42 -10.54 -33.85
CA ALA A 110 -2.80 -11.85 -33.98
C ALA A 110 -3.72 -12.97 -33.48
N LEU A 111 -4.44 -12.75 -32.37
CA LEU A 111 -5.43 -13.69 -31.85
C LEU A 111 -6.62 -13.86 -32.80
N GLU A 112 -7.13 -12.79 -33.40
CA GLU A 112 -8.19 -12.86 -34.41
C GLU A 112 -7.76 -13.73 -35.59
N LYS A 113 -6.55 -13.51 -36.11
CA LYS A 113 -5.99 -14.30 -37.21
C LYS A 113 -5.85 -15.78 -36.85
N LEU A 114 -5.25 -16.10 -35.71
CA LEU A 114 -5.10 -17.49 -35.26
C LEU A 114 -6.45 -18.17 -35.03
N THR A 115 -7.45 -17.43 -34.55
CA THR A 115 -8.81 -17.95 -34.37
C THR A 115 -9.46 -18.31 -35.70
N ALA A 116 -9.27 -17.47 -36.72
CA ALA A 116 -9.74 -17.77 -38.08
C ALA A 116 -9.04 -19.00 -38.67
N GLU A 117 -7.70 -19.06 -38.60
CA GLU A 117 -6.90 -20.20 -39.10
C GLU A 117 -7.28 -21.51 -38.40
N LEU A 118 -7.52 -21.48 -37.08
CA LEU A 118 -8.00 -22.64 -36.33
C LEU A 118 -9.40 -23.09 -36.82
N GLY A 119 -10.26 -22.14 -37.16
CA GLY A 119 -11.58 -22.40 -37.73
C GLY A 119 -11.51 -23.11 -39.08
N GLU A 120 -10.62 -22.67 -39.97
CA GLU A 120 -10.37 -23.31 -41.26
C GLU A 120 -9.79 -24.71 -41.07
N THR A 121 -8.76 -24.85 -40.24
CA THR A 121 -8.12 -26.15 -39.95
C THR A 121 -9.12 -27.17 -39.40
N LYS A 122 -10.08 -26.73 -38.57
CA LYS A 122 -11.16 -27.61 -38.08
C LYS A 122 -12.08 -28.08 -39.19
N LYS A 123 -12.45 -27.20 -40.13
CA LYS A 123 -13.26 -27.57 -41.30
C LYS A 123 -12.53 -28.59 -42.16
N ASP A 124 -11.25 -28.38 -42.42
CA ASP A 124 -10.43 -29.30 -43.21
C ASP A 124 -10.30 -30.66 -42.53
N LEU A 125 -10.14 -30.69 -41.21
CA LEU A 125 -10.11 -31.93 -40.43
C LEU A 125 -11.44 -32.70 -40.52
N ASP A 126 -12.57 -32.00 -40.43
CA ASP A 126 -13.88 -32.62 -40.52
C ASP A 126 -14.15 -33.16 -41.95
N ALA A 127 -13.72 -32.43 -42.98
CA ALA A 127 -13.75 -32.89 -44.36
C ALA A 127 -12.90 -34.16 -44.56
N ALA A 128 -11.67 -34.18 -44.06
CA ALA A 128 -10.78 -35.34 -44.16
C ALA A 128 -11.33 -36.58 -43.42
N LYS A 129 -12.01 -36.38 -42.28
CA LYS A 129 -12.69 -37.48 -41.56
C LYS A 129 -13.84 -38.06 -42.39
N ALA A 130 -14.66 -37.20 -42.98
CA ALA A 130 -15.77 -37.63 -43.84
C ALA A 130 -15.26 -38.42 -45.05
N GLU A 131 -14.20 -37.95 -45.71
CA GLU A 131 -13.57 -38.67 -46.82
C GLU A 131 -12.99 -40.02 -46.37
N SER A 132 -12.31 -40.07 -45.23
CA SER A 132 -11.80 -41.32 -44.68
C SER A 132 -12.91 -42.33 -44.36
N GLU A 133 -14.06 -41.88 -43.88
CA GLU A 133 -15.21 -42.74 -43.60
C GLU A 133 -15.82 -43.28 -44.90
N GLN A 134 -15.95 -42.44 -45.93
CA GLN A 134 -16.42 -42.85 -47.24
C GLN A 134 -15.50 -43.93 -47.84
N LEU A 135 -14.19 -43.69 -47.87
CA LEU A 135 -13.21 -44.67 -48.38
C LEU A 135 -13.25 -45.99 -47.61
N ARG A 136 -13.47 -45.96 -46.29
CA ARG A 136 -13.66 -47.18 -45.48
C ARG A 136 -14.94 -47.93 -45.89
N GLY A 137 -16.02 -47.20 -46.18
CA GLY A 137 -17.27 -47.79 -46.68
C GLY A 137 -17.08 -48.47 -48.03
N GLU A 138 -16.43 -47.78 -48.98
CA GLU A 138 -16.10 -48.31 -50.31
C GLU A 138 -15.22 -49.55 -50.24
N LEU A 139 -14.18 -49.54 -49.38
CA LEU A 139 -13.31 -50.70 -49.16
C LEU A 139 -14.08 -51.91 -48.63
N LYS A 140 -14.97 -51.71 -47.65
CA LYS A 140 -15.83 -52.79 -47.13
C LYS A 140 -16.73 -53.37 -48.23
N ALA A 141 -17.32 -52.52 -49.06
CA ALA A 141 -18.18 -52.95 -50.16
C ALA A 141 -17.38 -53.73 -51.23
N ALA A 142 -16.16 -53.29 -51.54
CA ALA A 142 -15.27 -53.98 -52.48
C ALA A 142 -14.86 -55.37 -51.97
N LEU A 143 -14.48 -55.49 -50.69
CA LEU A 143 -14.15 -56.77 -50.06
C LEU A 143 -15.33 -57.76 -50.11
N ALA A 144 -16.54 -57.29 -49.77
CA ALA A 144 -17.74 -58.12 -49.82
C ALA A 144 -18.09 -58.60 -51.25
N LYS A 145 -17.80 -57.79 -52.28
CA LYS A 145 -17.95 -58.21 -53.69
C LYS A 145 -16.88 -59.24 -54.11
N GLY A 146 -15.64 -59.03 -53.69
CA GLY A 146 -14.53 -59.95 -53.97
C GLY A 146 -14.72 -61.34 -53.36
N GLU A 147 -15.28 -61.44 -52.15
CA GLU A 147 -15.63 -62.73 -51.54
C GLU A 147 -16.72 -63.48 -52.30
N LYS A 148 -17.73 -62.78 -52.83
CA LYS A 148 -18.82 -63.39 -53.62
C LYS A 148 -18.38 -63.86 -55.01
N GLN A 149 -17.27 -63.33 -55.53
CA GLN A 149 -16.75 -63.66 -56.86
C GLN A 149 -15.59 -64.66 -56.83
N ARG A 150 -15.09 -65.06 -55.65
CA ARG A 150 -14.11 -66.16 -55.56
C ARG A 150 -14.82 -67.46 -55.97
N PRO A 151 -14.41 -68.13 -57.07
CA PRO A 151 -14.92 -69.45 -57.36
C PRO A 151 -14.51 -70.35 -56.19
N ALA A 152 -15.47 -71.09 -55.63
CA ALA A 152 -15.20 -72.13 -54.66
C ALA A 152 -14.16 -73.06 -55.29
N ALA A 153 -12.94 -73.06 -54.77
CA ALA A 153 -11.94 -74.03 -55.14
C ALA A 153 -12.51 -75.39 -54.74
N ALA A 154 -13.15 -76.06 -55.69
CA ALA A 154 -13.54 -77.45 -55.56
C ALA A 154 -12.24 -78.22 -55.30
N ASN A 155 -12.04 -78.62 -54.05
CA ASN A 155 -11.07 -79.64 -53.67
C ASN A 155 -11.46 -80.92 -54.40
N LYS A 156 -11.04 -81.04 -55.67
CA LYS A 156 -10.97 -82.32 -56.36
C LYS A 156 -9.87 -83.09 -55.64
N LYS A 157 -10.31 -83.98 -54.75
CA LYS A 157 -9.53 -85.09 -54.22
C LYS A 157 -8.63 -85.62 -55.35
N ALA A 158 -7.32 -85.42 -55.24
CA ALA A 158 -6.37 -86.02 -56.15
C ALA A 158 -6.60 -87.53 -56.07
N ALA A 159 -7.06 -88.13 -57.17
CA ALA A 159 -7.05 -89.57 -57.30
C ALA A 159 -5.58 -89.98 -57.44
N ASP A 160 -5.11 -90.85 -56.53
CA ASP A 160 -3.80 -91.47 -56.62
C ASP A 160 -3.62 -92.12 -58.00
N PRO A 161 -2.54 -91.84 -58.75
CA PRO A 161 -2.24 -92.61 -59.94
C PRO A 161 -1.81 -94.02 -59.51
N ALA A 162 -2.60 -95.01 -59.91
CA ALA A 162 -2.27 -96.42 -59.76
C ALA A 162 -0.91 -96.71 -60.41
N ASN A 163 0.11 -96.90 -59.58
CA ASN A 163 1.42 -97.38 -60.01
C ASN A 163 1.29 -98.86 -60.41
N LYS A 164 1.28 -99.16 -61.72
CA LYS A 164 1.55 -100.49 -62.25
C LYS A 164 2.99 -100.51 -62.77
N GLY A 165 3.90 -100.94 -61.91
CA GLY A 165 5.29 -101.15 -62.25
C GLY A 165 5.96 -102.08 -61.25
N ALA A 166 6.04 -103.36 -61.63
CA ALA A 166 6.89 -104.47 -61.16
C ALA A 166 6.05 -105.73 -60.87
#